data_AF-A0A1V5G9E6-F1
#
_entry.id   AF-A0A1V5G9E6-F1
#
_cell.length_a   1.000
_cell.length_b   1.000
_cell.length_c   1.000
_cell.angle_alpha   90.00
_cell.angle_beta   90.00
_cell.angle_gamma   90.00
#
_symmetry.space_group_name_H-M   'P 1'
#
loop_
_entity.id
_entity.type
_entity.pdbx_description
1 polymer ?
#
loop_
_entity_poly.entity_id
_entity_poly.type
_entity_poly.pdbx_seq_one_letter_code
_entity_poly.pdbx_strand_id
1 'polypeptide(L)'
;MKGKQNLCSRMVQAYNFLASWQLFPEKGKYEYGDRPKSGIYKIEAVPDSKTLTIYHNWVSLENHSFASEYKIIADGDLNEFENPQLADKVQVAFTDSISFEIHFYQKGEVILHIVHEIMPNGYLRITQQGKKEDGAGYTNTEIYHKQLSVLPYSASVAGAVIRHNEEGLIKHKALTAMEEQTNMQLEQIRKQIELLALQAHEIQKRKELSMMIYEAKLSFKPNIGQTYYLYEKNDGNFMLSLVAPKEWGANGPFKKFISAVQLLADHTWKEL
;
A
#
# COMPACT_ATOMS: atom_id res chain seq x y z
N MET A 1 -1.73 -37.44 -5.11
CA MET A 1 -1.73 -36.22 -5.94
C MET A 1 -2.30 -34.96 -5.24
N LYS A 2 -2.80 -35.01 -3.98
CA LYS A 2 -3.31 -33.84 -3.26
C LYS A 2 -2.24 -32.92 -2.60
N GLY A 3 -0.99 -33.37 -2.47
CA GLY A 3 0.08 -32.59 -1.82
C GLY A 3 0.68 -31.46 -2.68
N LYS A 4 0.83 -31.68 -4.00
CA LYS A 4 1.52 -30.72 -4.90
C LYS A 4 0.70 -29.46 -5.23
N GLN A 5 -0.63 -29.49 -5.13
CA GLN A 5 -1.47 -28.31 -5.38
C GLN A 5 -1.43 -27.30 -4.23
N ASN A 6 -1.34 -27.74 -2.96
CA ASN A 6 -1.17 -26.83 -1.82
C ASN A 6 0.25 -26.22 -1.73
N LEU A 7 1.24 -26.94 -2.27
CA LEU A 7 2.65 -26.52 -2.31
C LEU A 7 2.89 -25.27 -3.16
N CYS A 8 2.20 -25.14 -4.30
CA CYS A 8 2.33 -24.00 -5.20
C CYS A 8 1.54 -22.76 -4.70
N SER A 9 0.45 -22.99 -3.95
CA SER A 9 -0.47 -21.93 -3.50
C SER A 9 0.14 -20.97 -2.47
N ARG A 10 1.01 -21.44 -1.56
CA ARG A 10 1.52 -20.61 -0.45
C ARG A 10 2.73 -19.76 -0.84
N MET A 11 3.59 -20.25 -1.72
CA MET A 11 4.73 -19.46 -2.24
C MET A 11 4.25 -18.28 -3.11
N VAL A 12 3.09 -18.42 -3.77
CA VAL A 12 2.38 -17.32 -4.46
C VAL A 12 1.91 -16.26 -3.46
N GLN A 13 1.55 -16.62 -2.23
CA GLN A 13 1.08 -15.67 -1.20
C GLN A 13 2.21 -14.80 -0.65
N ALA A 14 3.45 -15.31 -0.56
CA ALA A 14 4.61 -14.52 -0.16
C ALA A 14 5.07 -13.51 -1.22
N TYR A 15 4.71 -13.70 -2.49
CA TYR A 15 5.21 -12.92 -3.62
C TYR A 15 5.05 -11.40 -3.45
N ASN A 16 3.91 -10.97 -2.89
CA ASN A 16 3.63 -9.55 -2.71
C ASN A 16 4.60 -8.87 -1.72
N PHE A 17 5.17 -9.65 -0.80
CA PHE A 17 6.07 -9.20 0.25
C PHE A 17 7.54 -9.21 -0.17
N LEU A 18 7.90 -9.94 -1.24
CA LEU A 18 9.28 -10.06 -1.72
C LEU A 18 9.77 -8.72 -2.30
N ALA A 19 10.46 -7.94 -1.48
CA ALA A 19 11.02 -6.65 -1.83
C ALA A 19 12.00 -6.16 -0.75
N SER A 20 12.66 -5.04 -1.04
CA SER A 20 13.19 -4.17 0.00
C SER A 20 12.11 -3.18 0.42
N TRP A 21 11.99 -2.90 1.71
CA TRP A 21 11.00 -2.02 2.30
C TRP A 21 11.70 -1.01 3.19
N GLN A 22 11.49 0.27 2.94
CA GLN A 22 12.12 1.36 3.67
C GLN A 22 11.17 1.90 4.73
N LEU A 23 11.65 1.99 5.96
CA LEU A 23 10.87 2.42 7.10
C LEU A 23 10.51 3.90 6.99
N PHE A 24 9.27 4.23 7.37
CA PHE A 24 8.81 5.57 7.73
C PHE A 24 8.66 5.68 9.26
N PRO A 25 9.72 6.08 9.98
CA PRO A 25 9.71 5.97 11.44
C PRO A 25 8.63 6.82 12.11
N GLU A 26 8.33 7.99 11.54
CA GLU A 26 7.31 8.93 12.04
C GLU A 26 5.86 8.39 11.92
N LYS A 27 5.63 7.36 11.10
CA LYS A 27 4.30 6.76 10.92
C LYS A 27 4.05 5.57 11.85
N GLY A 28 5.08 5.11 12.56
CA GLY A 28 5.00 3.99 13.49
C GLY A 28 4.49 4.37 14.88
N LYS A 29 4.21 3.37 15.70
CA LYS A 29 3.92 3.47 17.13
C LYS A 29 4.84 2.52 17.88
N TYR A 30 5.53 3.00 18.91
CA TYR A 30 6.53 2.21 19.64
C TYR A 30 6.20 2.26 21.13
N GLU A 31 5.70 1.16 21.68
CA GLU A 31 5.42 0.98 23.11
C GLU A 31 6.62 0.42 23.89
N TYR A 32 7.60 -0.11 23.16
CA TYR A 32 8.83 -0.66 23.70
C TYR A 32 10.03 -0.32 22.81
N GLY A 33 11.09 0.22 23.42
CA GLY A 33 12.25 0.76 22.73
C GLY A 33 11.99 2.14 22.11
N ASP A 34 13.07 2.79 21.69
CA ASP A 34 12.98 4.05 20.96
C ASP A 34 12.65 3.82 19.49
N ARG A 35 11.94 4.78 18.90
CA ARG A 35 11.72 4.80 17.45
C ARG A 35 13.07 4.83 16.73
N PRO A 36 13.28 4.00 15.70
CA PRO A 36 14.47 4.09 14.87
C PRO A 36 14.48 5.41 14.08
N LYS A 37 15.67 5.86 13.69
CA LYS A 37 15.89 7.00 12.78
C LYS A 37 15.64 6.62 11.32
N SER A 38 16.00 5.40 10.95
CA SER A 38 15.76 4.82 9.62
C SER A 38 15.87 3.30 9.68
N GLY A 39 15.36 2.61 8.68
CA GLY A 39 15.54 1.17 8.57
C GLY A 39 15.13 0.61 7.21
N ILE A 40 15.68 -0.55 6.87
CA ILE A 40 15.38 -1.33 5.68
C ILE A 40 14.98 -2.73 6.15
N TYR A 41 13.83 -3.18 5.68
CA TYR A 41 13.32 -4.52 5.89
C TYR A 41 13.23 -5.21 4.52
N LYS A 42 13.92 -6.32 4.32
CA LYS A 42 13.95 -7.00 3.02
C LYS A 42 13.53 -8.45 3.21
N ILE A 43 12.63 -8.91 2.34
CA ILE A 43 12.16 -10.29 2.32
C ILE A 43 12.54 -10.88 0.97
N GLU A 44 13.26 -12.00 0.98
CA GLU A 44 13.66 -12.74 -0.21
C GLU A 44 13.21 -14.20 -0.11
N ALA A 45 12.79 -14.77 -1.24
CA ALA A 45 12.53 -16.19 -1.34
C ALA A 45 13.80 -16.91 -1.80
N VAL A 46 14.11 -18.03 -1.17
CA VAL A 46 15.19 -18.92 -1.63
C VAL A 46 14.64 -19.80 -2.76
N PRO A 47 15.21 -19.77 -3.98
CA PRO A 47 14.71 -20.54 -5.12
C PRO A 47 14.53 -22.02 -4.80
N ASP A 48 13.48 -22.63 -5.36
CA ASP A 48 13.14 -24.05 -5.22
C ASP A 48 12.94 -24.55 -3.78
N SER A 49 12.75 -23.63 -2.83
CA SER A 49 12.49 -23.94 -1.43
C SER A 49 11.28 -23.16 -0.91
N LYS A 50 10.78 -23.54 0.27
CA LYS A 50 9.77 -22.77 1.01
C LYS A 50 10.42 -21.79 1.99
N THR A 51 11.69 -21.50 1.83
CA THR A 51 12.43 -20.70 2.79
C THR A 51 12.38 -19.23 2.40
N LEU A 52 12.04 -18.38 3.36
CA LEU A 52 12.18 -16.94 3.26
C LEU A 52 13.42 -16.50 4.05
N THR A 53 14.22 -15.63 3.46
CA THR A 53 15.27 -14.91 4.17
C THR A 53 14.76 -13.51 4.48
N ILE A 54 14.84 -13.14 5.76
CA ILE A 54 14.45 -11.83 6.25
C ILE A 54 15.71 -11.10 6.67
N TYR A 55 15.89 -9.90 6.09
CA TYR A 55 16.92 -8.95 6.49
C TYR A 55 16.25 -7.75 7.14
N HIS A 56 16.76 -7.32 8.29
CA HIS A 56 16.32 -6.10 8.94
C HIS A 56 17.52 -5.29 9.40
N ASN A 57 17.70 -4.11 8.82
CA ASN A 57 18.74 -3.17 9.20
C ASN A 57 18.09 -1.89 9.69
N TRP A 58 18.52 -1.34 10.82
CA TRP A 58 18.00 -0.07 11.31
C TRP A 58 19.06 0.77 12.01
N VAL A 59 18.84 2.07 12.03
CA VAL A 59 19.69 3.04 12.71
C VAL A 59 18.89 3.64 13.85
N SER A 60 19.43 3.64 15.06
CA SER A 60 18.82 4.29 16.23
C SER A 60 18.95 5.81 16.19
N LEU A 61 18.27 6.51 17.10
CA LEU A 61 18.42 7.97 17.25
C LEU A 61 19.85 8.39 17.65
N GLU A 62 20.59 7.50 18.32
CA GLU A 62 22.00 7.69 18.69
C GLU A 62 22.97 7.44 17.53
N ASN A 63 22.45 7.11 16.34
CA ASN A 63 23.22 6.73 15.14
C ASN A 63 23.97 5.39 15.25
N HIS A 64 23.58 4.52 16.18
CA HIS A 64 24.01 3.12 16.17
C HIS A 64 23.26 2.34 15.09
N SER A 65 24.00 1.61 14.27
CA SER A 65 23.45 0.74 13.22
C SER A 65 23.35 -0.69 13.71
N PHE A 66 22.19 -1.31 13.48
CA PHE A 66 21.88 -2.68 13.82
C PHE A 66 21.48 -3.45 12.55
N ALA A 67 21.75 -4.75 12.55
CA ALA A 67 21.42 -5.64 11.46
C ALA A 67 20.98 -7.01 12.03
N SER A 68 19.98 -7.59 11.40
CA SER A 68 19.48 -8.93 11.68
C SER A 68 19.20 -9.64 10.37
N GLU A 69 19.65 -10.89 10.27
CA GLU A 69 19.35 -11.79 9.16
C GLU A 69 18.93 -13.14 9.74
N TYR A 70 17.80 -13.66 9.27
CA TYR A 70 17.35 -15.00 9.65
C TYR A 70 16.51 -15.65 8.56
N LYS A 71 16.48 -16.98 8.59
CA LYS A 71 15.72 -17.80 7.64
C LYS A 71 14.55 -18.45 8.34
N ILE A 72 13.42 -18.49 7.65
CA ILE A 72 12.19 -19.12 8.13
C ILE A 72 11.60 -20.01 7.05
N ILE A 73 11.02 -21.14 7.46
CA ILE A 73 10.32 -22.05 6.55
C ILE A 73 8.84 -21.66 6.54
N ALA A 74 8.38 -21.23 5.37
CA ALA A 74 7.03 -20.74 5.10
C ALA A 74 6.08 -21.91 4.69
N ASP A 75 6.07 -23.00 5.45
CA ASP A 75 5.23 -24.18 5.18
C ASP A 75 3.95 -24.27 6.02
N GLY A 76 3.84 -23.48 7.09
CA GLY A 76 2.72 -23.52 8.03
C GLY A 76 2.98 -24.36 9.28
N ASP A 77 4.06 -25.13 9.29
CA ASP A 77 4.39 -26.04 10.38
C ASP A 77 5.34 -25.35 11.38
N LEU A 78 5.44 -25.94 12.58
CA LEU A 78 6.33 -25.45 13.63
C LEU A 78 7.74 -26.03 13.39
N ASN A 79 8.68 -25.17 13.02
CA ASN A 79 10.04 -25.54 12.63
C ASN A 79 11.06 -25.13 13.72
N GLU A 80 12.19 -25.83 13.79
CA GLU A 80 13.32 -25.40 14.63
C GLU A 80 13.89 -24.08 14.11
N PHE A 81 14.30 -23.20 15.02
CA PHE A 81 14.86 -21.90 14.66
C PHE A 81 16.39 -21.87 14.85
N GLU A 82 17.10 -21.37 13.83
CA GLU A 82 18.58 -21.39 13.80
C GLU A 82 19.23 -20.50 14.86
N ASN A 83 18.48 -19.57 15.48
CA ASN A 83 19.00 -18.67 16.52
C ASN A 83 18.32 -18.91 17.88
N PRO A 84 18.89 -19.79 18.73
CA PRO A 84 18.35 -20.14 20.05
C PRO A 84 18.30 -18.98 21.05
N GLN A 85 19.08 -17.91 20.83
CA GLN A 85 19.03 -16.73 21.70
C GLN A 85 17.72 -15.98 21.54
N LEU A 86 17.14 -16.02 20.33
CA LEU A 86 15.85 -15.41 20.06
C LEU A 86 14.71 -16.40 20.36
N ALA A 87 14.75 -17.63 19.83
CA ALA A 87 13.67 -18.60 19.98
C ALA A 87 14.13 -20.05 19.71
N ASP A 88 13.42 -21.03 20.25
CA ASP A 88 13.66 -22.46 19.98
C ASP A 88 13.01 -22.89 18.66
N LYS A 89 11.80 -22.36 18.39
CA LYS A 89 11.00 -22.72 17.22
C LYS A 89 10.33 -21.51 16.59
N VAL A 90 10.05 -21.60 15.30
CA VAL A 90 9.36 -20.57 14.51
C VAL A 90 8.25 -21.20 13.67
N GLN A 91 7.14 -20.50 13.54
CA GLN A 91 6.03 -20.89 12.66
C GLN A 91 5.61 -19.68 11.81
N VAL A 92 5.36 -19.92 10.53
CA VAL A 92 4.87 -18.90 9.60
C VAL A 92 3.48 -19.29 9.12
N ALA A 93 2.50 -18.40 9.27
CA ALA A 93 1.13 -18.62 8.83
C ALA A 93 0.73 -17.56 7.80
N PHE A 94 0.26 -17.99 6.62
CA PHE A 94 -0.35 -17.08 5.64
C PHE A 94 -1.84 -17.04 5.87
N THR A 95 -2.35 -15.88 6.30
CA THR A 95 -3.78 -15.65 6.51
C THR A 95 -4.47 -15.39 5.17
N ASP A 96 -3.83 -14.60 4.30
CA ASP A 96 -4.27 -14.35 2.92
C ASP A 96 -3.08 -13.90 2.02
N SER A 97 -3.35 -13.30 0.86
CA SER A 97 -2.31 -12.81 -0.08
C SER A 97 -1.68 -11.46 0.31
N ILE A 98 -2.25 -10.76 1.29
CA ILE A 98 -1.81 -9.45 1.78
C ILE A 98 -1.42 -9.47 3.25
N SER A 99 -1.56 -10.61 3.95
CA SER A 99 -1.18 -10.76 5.35
C SER A 99 -0.58 -12.13 5.65
N PHE A 100 0.55 -12.12 6.37
CA PHE A 100 1.14 -13.30 6.98
C PHE A 100 1.70 -12.98 8.37
N GLU A 101 1.86 -14.02 9.19
CA GLU A 101 2.24 -13.91 10.59
C GLU A 101 3.42 -14.83 10.88
N ILE A 102 4.32 -14.38 11.75
CA ILE A 102 5.46 -15.15 12.26
C ILE A 102 5.32 -15.26 13.78
N HIS A 103 5.35 -16.49 14.28
CA HIS A 103 5.32 -16.81 15.70
C HIS A 103 6.65 -17.42 16.13
N PHE A 104 7.30 -16.79 17.10
CA PHE A 104 8.53 -17.29 17.72
C PHE A 104 8.21 -17.89 19.08
N TYR A 105 8.69 -19.11 19.31
CA TYR A 105 8.42 -19.89 20.52
C TYR A 105 9.69 -20.14 21.30
N GLN A 106 9.64 -19.95 22.62
CA GLN A 106 10.67 -20.37 23.55
C GLN A 106 10.05 -21.17 24.68
N LYS A 107 10.59 -22.36 24.96
CA LYS A 107 10.04 -23.31 25.95
C LYS A 107 8.54 -23.62 25.76
N GLY A 108 8.04 -23.52 24.53
CA GLY A 108 6.64 -23.78 24.17
C GLY A 108 5.70 -22.58 24.30
N GLU A 109 6.15 -21.42 24.78
CA GLU A 109 5.36 -20.19 24.81
C GLU A 109 5.73 -19.26 23.64
N VAL A 110 4.74 -18.53 23.10
CA VAL A 110 4.99 -17.46 22.12
C VAL A 110 5.60 -16.26 22.84
N ILE A 111 6.83 -15.92 22.45
CA ILE A 111 7.58 -14.79 23.02
C ILE A 111 7.56 -13.57 22.12
N LEU A 112 7.39 -13.77 20.81
CA LEU A 112 7.30 -12.71 19.81
C LEU A 112 6.35 -13.15 18.70
N HIS A 113 5.37 -12.31 18.43
CA HIS A 113 4.40 -12.45 17.35
C HIS A 113 4.56 -11.26 16.41
N ILE A 114 4.79 -11.52 15.12
CA ILE A 114 4.98 -10.50 14.11
C ILE A 114 3.92 -10.67 13.03
N VAL A 115 3.14 -9.62 12.78
CA VAL A 115 2.14 -9.58 11.70
C VAL A 115 2.65 -8.68 10.59
N HIS A 116 2.75 -9.22 9.38
CA HIS A 116 3.05 -8.50 8.15
C HIS A 116 1.77 -8.29 7.36
N GLU A 117 1.51 -7.06 6.95
CA GLU A 117 0.30 -6.72 6.21
C GLU A 117 0.56 -5.65 5.15
N ILE A 118 0.16 -5.92 3.92
CA ILE A 118 0.16 -4.94 2.84
C ILE A 118 -1.15 -4.16 2.90
N MET A 119 -1.04 -2.89 3.25
CA MET A 119 -2.16 -1.96 3.32
C MET A 119 -2.68 -1.60 1.91
N PRO A 120 -3.93 -1.12 1.77
CA PRO A 120 -4.51 -0.75 0.47
C PRO A 120 -3.74 0.35 -0.30
N ASN A 121 -2.93 1.14 0.40
CA ASN A 121 -2.06 2.16 -0.18
C ASN A 121 -0.70 1.62 -0.66
N GLY A 122 -0.47 0.31 -0.56
CA GLY A 122 0.77 -0.36 -0.97
C GLY A 122 1.90 -0.32 0.08
N TYR A 123 1.67 0.22 1.27
CA TYR A 123 2.65 0.17 2.36
C TYR A 123 2.62 -1.17 3.08
N LEU A 124 3.77 -1.60 3.56
CA LEU A 124 3.89 -2.74 4.46
C LEU A 124 3.78 -2.23 5.89
N ARG A 125 2.79 -2.74 6.63
CA ARG A 125 2.68 -2.60 8.07
C ARG A 125 3.28 -3.84 8.72
N ILE A 126 4.19 -3.65 9.66
CA ILE A 126 4.71 -4.70 10.53
C ILE A 126 4.25 -4.38 11.95
N THR A 127 3.50 -5.29 12.56
CA THR A 127 3.08 -5.18 13.96
C THR A 127 3.79 -6.26 14.77
N GLN A 128 4.58 -5.86 15.75
CA GLN A 128 5.33 -6.75 16.64
C GLN A 128 4.70 -6.74 18.02
N GLN A 129 4.39 -7.91 18.55
CA GLN A 129 3.81 -8.11 19.87
C GLN A 129 4.70 -9.05 20.67
N GLY A 130 5.10 -8.64 21.87
CA GLY A 130 5.96 -9.44 22.73
C GLY A 130 5.74 -9.11 24.20
N LYS A 131 6.56 -9.71 25.06
CA LYS A 131 6.61 -9.43 26.50
C LYS A 131 7.92 -8.70 26.83
N LYS A 132 7.84 -7.68 27.69
CA LYS A 132 8.99 -6.98 28.27
C LYS A 132 9.62 -7.83 29.38
N GLU A 133 10.78 -7.39 29.90
CA GLU A 133 11.47 -8.06 31.01
C GLU A 133 10.61 -8.13 32.30
N ASP A 134 9.70 -7.19 32.49
CA ASP A 134 8.74 -7.15 33.62
C ASP A 134 7.50 -8.04 33.40
N GLY A 135 7.40 -8.71 32.25
CA GLY A 135 6.27 -9.54 31.85
C GLY A 135 5.09 -8.78 31.24
N ALA A 136 5.12 -7.44 31.18
CA ALA A 136 4.08 -6.66 30.52
C ALA A 136 4.15 -6.84 28.99
N GLY A 137 2.98 -6.92 28.36
CA GLY A 137 2.89 -6.96 26.90
C GLY A 137 3.27 -5.61 26.27
N TYR A 138 3.79 -5.64 25.05
CA TYR A 138 3.97 -4.44 24.22
C TYR A 138 3.53 -4.70 22.79
N THR A 139 3.11 -3.64 22.11
CA THR A 139 2.82 -3.64 20.68
C THR A 139 3.57 -2.50 19.98
N ASN A 140 4.49 -2.86 19.09
CA ASN A 140 5.13 -1.91 18.18
C ASN A 140 4.52 -2.04 16.79
N THR A 141 4.30 -0.93 16.11
CA THR A 141 3.80 -0.87 14.73
C THR A 141 4.75 -0.04 13.90
N GLU A 142 5.24 -0.61 12.81
CA GLU A 142 6.17 0.01 11.87
C GLU A 142 5.53 0.06 10.49
N ILE A 143 5.73 1.17 9.78
CA ILE A 143 5.16 1.39 8.44
C ILE A 143 6.31 1.56 7.47
N TYR A 144 6.32 0.74 6.41
CA TYR A 144 7.35 0.75 5.39
C TYR A 144 6.76 1.02 4.01
N HIS A 145 7.57 1.64 3.14
CA HIS A 145 7.26 1.75 1.72
C HIS A 145 8.16 0.83 0.91
N LYS A 146 7.59 0.25 -0.14
CA LYS A 146 8.33 -0.61 -1.06
C LYS A 146 9.44 0.19 -1.74
N GLN A 147 10.67 -0.29 -1.64
CA GLN A 147 11.77 0.09 -2.51
C GLN A 147 11.78 -0.89 -3.68
N LEU A 148 11.62 -0.38 -4.90
CA LEU A 148 11.87 -1.21 -6.07
C LEU A 148 13.37 -1.47 -6.15
N SER A 149 13.78 -2.66 -5.72
CA SER A 149 15.14 -3.15 -5.92
C SER A 149 15.33 -3.43 -7.41
N VAL A 150 16.25 -2.72 -8.06
CA VAL A 150 16.90 -3.20 -9.28
C VAL A 150 17.90 -4.25 -8.78
N LEU A 151 17.58 -5.53 -8.96
CA LEU A 151 18.38 -6.65 -8.44
C LEU A 151 19.87 -6.47 -8.78
N PRO A 152 20.80 -6.47 -7.80
CA PRO A 152 22.15 -6.92 -8.08
C PRO A 152 22.10 -8.46 -8.10
N TYR A 153 22.39 -9.05 -9.26
CA TYR A 153 22.71 -10.47 -9.33
C TYR A 153 23.81 -10.80 -8.29
N SER A 154 23.63 -11.92 -7.60
CA SER A 154 24.52 -12.48 -6.59
C SER A 154 26.00 -12.47 -6.98
N ALA A 155 26.86 -12.10 -6.03
CA ALA A 155 28.18 -12.74 -5.87
C ALA A 155 28.67 -12.54 -4.43
N SER A 156 28.54 -13.60 -3.62
CA SER A 156 29.39 -13.80 -2.45
C SER A 156 30.86 -13.76 -2.89
N VAL A 157 31.68 -12.93 -2.25
CA VAL A 157 33.10 -13.24 -2.03
C VAL A 157 33.47 -12.72 -0.64
N ALA A 158 33.86 -13.65 0.21
CA ALA A 158 34.37 -13.41 1.55
C ALA A 158 35.61 -12.47 1.52
N GLY A 159 35.65 -11.55 2.50
CA GLY A 159 36.85 -10.94 3.06
C GLY A 159 37.90 -10.35 2.12
N ALA A 160 37.88 -9.02 1.93
CA ALA A 160 39.11 -8.27 1.65
C ALA A 160 38.97 -6.78 2.03
N VAL A 161 40.06 -6.24 2.58
CA VAL A 161 40.26 -4.89 3.10
C VAL A 161 39.92 -3.80 2.07
N ILE A 162 39.09 -2.82 2.45
CA ILE A 162 38.71 -1.69 1.60
C ILE A 162 39.88 -0.71 1.46
N ARG A 163 40.50 -0.65 0.27
CA ARG A 163 41.31 0.50 -0.17
C ARG A 163 40.49 1.30 -1.19
N HIS A 164 40.54 2.62 -1.10
CA HIS A 164 39.86 3.53 -2.01
C HIS A 164 40.39 3.35 -3.45
N ASN A 165 39.59 2.79 -4.37
CA ASN A 165 39.92 2.67 -5.79
C ASN A 165 38.90 3.43 -6.67
N GLU A 166 39.31 3.83 -7.87
CA GLU A 166 38.49 4.61 -8.83
C GLU A 166 37.22 3.87 -9.29
N GLU A 167 37.21 2.53 -9.22
CA GLU A 167 36.03 1.70 -9.53
C GLU A 167 34.87 1.95 -8.57
N GLY A 168 35.15 2.20 -7.29
CA GLY A 168 34.13 2.54 -6.29
C GLY A 168 33.40 3.84 -6.63
N LEU A 169 34.14 4.84 -7.13
CA LEU A 169 33.58 6.13 -7.55
C LEU A 169 32.72 5.99 -8.83
N ILE A 170 33.17 5.17 -9.79
CA ILE A 170 32.43 4.90 -11.03
C ILE A 170 31.11 4.17 -10.71
N LYS A 171 31.16 3.15 -9.84
CA LYS A 171 29.96 2.42 -9.39
C LYS A 171 28.99 3.33 -8.66
N HIS A 172 29.49 4.18 -7.75
CA HIS A 172 28.65 5.14 -7.03
C HIS A 172 27.95 6.11 -8.00
N LYS A 173 28.66 6.69 -8.98
CA LYS A 173 28.04 7.59 -9.97
C LYS A 173 26.99 6.90 -10.82
N ALA A 174 27.24 5.67 -11.25
CA ALA A 174 26.29 4.87 -12.02
C ALA A 174 25.03 4.53 -11.21
N LEU A 175 25.19 4.19 -9.93
CA LEU A 175 24.09 3.92 -9.00
C LEU A 175 23.24 5.17 -8.78
N THR A 176 23.87 6.33 -8.49
CA THR A 176 23.16 7.59 -8.30
C THR A 176 22.36 7.99 -9.55
N ALA A 177 22.94 7.88 -10.75
CA ALA A 177 22.24 8.19 -11.99
C ALA A 177 21.05 7.26 -12.26
N MET A 178 21.20 5.96 -11.93
CA MET A 178 20.11 4.98 -12.04
C MET A 178 18.98 5.25 -11.04
N GLU A 179 19.32 5.64 -9.80
CA GLU A 179 18.34 6.02 -8.78
C GLU A 179 17.56 7.27 -9.18
N GLU A 180 18.24 8.31 -9.68
CA GLU A 180 17.60 9.51 -10.21
C GLU A 180 16.63 9.18 -11.35
N GLN A 181 17.07 8.36 -12.32
CA GLN A 181 16.22 7.93 -13.43
C GLN A 181 15.00 7.13 -12.96
N THR A 182 15.18 6.23 -11.99
CA THR A 182 14.09 5.41 -11.43
C THR A 182 13.09 6.29 -10.68
N ASN A 183 13.56 7.23 -9.86
CA ASN A 183 12.71 8.19 -9.16
C ASN A 183 11.91 9.05 -10.14
N MET A 184 12.51 9.48 -11.25
CA MET A 184 11.80 10.19 -12.31
C MET A 184 10.68 9.34 -12.92
N GLN A 185 10.92 8.06 -13.19
CA GLN A 185 9.89 7.14 -13.72
C GLN A 185 8.77 6.89 -12.72
N LEU A 186 9.09 6.72 -11.43
CA LEU A 186 8.08 6.55 -10.39
C LEU A 186 7.22 7.79 -10.21
N GLU A 187 7.80 8.99 -10.27
CA GLU A 187 7.03 10.24 -10.23
C GLU A 187 6.10 10.37 -11.45
N GLN A 188 6.52 9.90 -12.62
CA GLN A 188 5.66 9.84 -13.80
C GLN A 188 4.48 8.88 -13.59
N ILE A 189 4.72 7.69 -13.03
CA ILE A 189 3.66 6.72 -12.71
C ILE A 189 2.70 7.30 -11.66
N ARG A 190 3.22 7.97 -10.63
CA ARG A 190 2.39 8.62 -9.60
C ARG A 190 1.43 9.64 -10.21
N LYS A 191 1.93 10.50 -11.11
CA LYS A 191 1.11 11.46 -11.86
C LYS A 191 0.05 10.77 -12.73
N GLN A 192 0.37 9.63 -13.34
CA GLN A 192 -0.61 8.86 -14.11
C GLN A 192 -1.72 8.29 -13.20
N ILE A 193 -1.38 7.78 -12.02
CA ILE A 193 -2.36 7.28 -11.05
C ILE A 193 -3.26 8.41 -10.54
N GLU A 194 -2.69 9.57 -10.22
CA GLU A 194 -3.47 10.74 -9.82
C GLU A 194 -4.44 11.18 -10.91
N LEU A 195 -4.00 11.20 -12.16
CA LEU A 195 -4.86 11.48 -13.31
C LEU A 195 -5.99 10.45 -13.43
N LEU A 196 -5.69 9.16 -13.32
CA LEU A 196 -6.69 8.09 -13.37
C LEU A 196 -7.70 8.20 -12.23
N ALA A 197 -7.25 8.56 -11.01
CA ALA A 197 -8.13 8.78 -9.87
C ALA A 197 -9.07 9.97 -10.08
N LEU A 198 -8.56 11.07 -10.62
CA LEU A 198 -9.38 12.23 -10.99
C LEU A 198 -10.43 11.85 -12.05
N GLN A 199 -10.02 11.12 -13.09
CA GLN A 199 -10.93 10.63 -14.12
C GLN A 199 -12.02 9.71 -13.55
N ALA A 200 -11.66 8.78 -12.66
CA ALA A 200 -12.62 7.91 -11.99
C ALA A 200 -13.62 8.70 -11.13
N HIS A 201 -13.15 9.73 -10.43
CA HIS A 201 -14.00 10.61 -9.63
C HIS A 201 -14.97 11.43 -10.49
N GLU A 202 -14.52 11.94 -11.64
CA GLU A 202 -15.37 12.62 -12.62
C GLU A 202 -16.44 11.68 -13.19
N ILE A 203 -16.07 10.44 -13.52
CA ILE A 203 -17.02 9.41 -13.99
C ILE A 203 -18.07 9.12 -12.90
N GLN A 204 -17.66 8.99 -11.64
CA GLN A 204 -18.57 8.74 -10.53
C GLN A 204 -19.54 9.91 -10.31
N LYS A 205 -19.04 11.16 -10.31
CA LYS A 205 -19.88 12.37 -10.23
C LYS A 205 -20.89 12.43 -11.37
N ARG A 206 -20.45 12.10 -12.59
CA ARG A 206 -21.31 12.06 -13.78
C ARG A 206 -22.42 11.02 -13.65
N LYS A 207 -22.10 9.84 -13.08
CA LYS A 207 -23.07 8.78 -12.78
C LYS A 207 -24.11 9.26 -11.76
N GLU A 208 -23.66 9.85 -10.65
CA GLU A 208 -24.53 10.36 -9.58
C GLU A 208 -25.47 11.46 -10.07
N LEU A 209 -24.93 12.45 -10.80
CA LEU A 209 -25.72 13.51 -11.44
C LEU A 209 -26.75 12.92 -12.41
N SER A 210 -26.35 11.94 -13.22
CA SER A 210 -27.26 11.30 -14.17
C SER A 210 -28.39 10.57 -13.45
N MET A 211 -28.09 9.82 -12.38
CA MET A 211 -29.12 9.16 -11.57
C MET A 211 -30.09 10.17 -10.97
N MET A 212 -29.58 11.26 -10.38
CA MET A 212 -30.40 12.34 -9.82
C MET A 212 -31.34 12.96 -10.87
N ILE A 213 -30.86 13.19 -12.09
CA ILE A 213 -31.68 13.77 -13.18
C ILE A 213 -32.70 12.76 -13.71
N TYR A 214 -32.37 11.48 -13.77
CA TYR A 214 -33.33 10.44 -14.20
C TYR A 214 -34.40 10.13 -13.13
N GLU A 215 -34.08 10.31 -11.86
CA GLU A 215 -35.05 10.24 -10.75
C GLU A 215 -35.93 11.50 -10.67
N ALA A 216 -35.45 12.64 -11.17
CA ALA A 216 -36.20 13.87 -11.24
C ALA A 216 -37.41 13.76 -12.18
N LYS A 217 -38.47 14.53 -11.89
CA LYS A 217 -39.66 14.57 -12.76
C LYS A 217 -39.34 15.32 -14.06
N LEU A 218 -39.06 14.56 -15.12
CA LEU A 218 -38.87 15.07 -16.48
C LEU A 218 -40.22 15.42 -17.12
N SER A 219 -40.38 16.68 -17.55
CA SER A 219 -41.61 17.15 -18.21
C SER A 219 -41.48 17.21 -19.74
N PHE A 220 -40.31 16.86 -20.28
CA PHE A 220 -39.99 16.87 -21.70
C PHE A 220 -38.93 15.81 -22.02
N LYS A 221 -38.75 15.49 -23.30
CA LYS A 221 -37.66 14.63 -23.78
C LYS A 221 -36.39 15.47 -23.99
N PRO A 222 -35.29 15.22 -23.26
CA PRO A 222 -34.06 15.97 -23.42
C PRO A 222 -33.33 15.58 -24.72
N ASN A 223 -32.66 16.56 -25.33
CA ASN A 223 -31.92 16.41 -26.58
C ASN A 223 -30.40 16.50 -26.30
N ILE A 224 -29.63 15.65 -26.98
CA ILE A 224 -28.17 15.61 -26.85
C ILE A 224 -27.57 16.96 -27.26
N GLY A 225 -26.60 17.44 -26.49
CA GLY A 225 -25.87 18.69 -26.73
C GLY A 225 -26.57 19.96 -26.26
N GLN A 226 -27.83 19.89 -25.81
CA GLN A 226 -28.55 21.03 -25.27
C GLN A 226 -28.22 21.24 -23.78
N THR A 227 -28.17 22.51 -23.37
CA THR A 227 -27.99 22.91 -21.97
C THR A 227 -29.34 23.01 -21.27
N TYR A 228 -29.39 22.49 -20.06
CA TYR A 228 -30.53 22.49 -19.17
C TYR A 228 -30.11 22.95 -17.78
N TYR A 229 -31.07 23.29 -16.94
CA TYR A 229 -30.84 23.81 -15.60
C TYR A 229 -31.55 22.91 -14.58
N LEU A 230 -30.79 22.40 -13.61
CA LEU A 230 -31.26 21.52 -12.56
C LEU A 230 -31.62 22.35 -11.32
N TYR A 231 -32.81 22.09 -10.78
CA TYR A 231 -33.37 22.80 -9.63
C TYR A 231 -33.88 21.84 -8.56
N GLU A 232 -33.81 22.26 -7.30
CA GLU A 232 -34.50 21.63 -6.17
C GLU A 232 -35.85 22.33 -5.97
N LYS A 233 -36.94 21.57 -5.97
CA LYS A 233 -38.30 22.07 -5.65
C LYS A 233 -38.48 22.26 -4.15
N ASN A 234 -39.53 22.99 -3.77
CA ASN A 234 -39.90 23.17 -2.37
C ASN A 234 -40.22 21.84 -1.65
N ASP A 235 -40.71 20.85 -2.39
CA ASP A 235 -41.03 19.50 -1.89
C ASP A 235 -39.79 18.59 -1.75
N GLY A 236 -38.58 19.10 -2.02
CA GLY A 236 -37.31 18.34 -1.97
C GLY A 236 -37.00 17.52 -3.22
N ASN A 237 -37.95 17.38 -4.16
CA ASN A 237 -37.71 16.70 -5.44
C ASN A 237 -36.91 17.57 -6.42
N PHE A 238 -36.16 16.93 -7.30
CA PHE A 238 -35.42 17.60 -8.36
C PHE A 238 -36.27 17.84 -9.62
N MET A 239 -35.94 18.90 -10.35
CA MET A 239 -36.58 19.29 -11.61
C MET A 239 -35.55 19.75 -12.63
N LEU A 240 -35.64 19.22 -13.84
CA LEU A 240 -34.89 19.70 -14.98
C LEU A 240 -35.73 20.71 -15.80
N SER A 241 -35.16 21.85 -16.16
CA SER A 241 -35.81 22.89 -16.97
C SER A 241 -34.90 23.41 -18.08
N LEU A 242 -35.49 23.96 -19.14
CA LEU A 242 -34.76 24.73 -20.17
C LEU A 242 -34.55 26.20 -19.76
N VAL A 243 -35.34 26.69 -18.80
CA VAL A 243 -35.36 28.09 -18.39
C VAL A 243 -34.24 28.32 -17.37
N ALA A 244 -33.35 29.28 -17.64
CA ALA A 244 -32.22 29.64 -16.81
C ALA A 244 -32.64 30.35 -15.51
N PRO A 245 -31.83 30.33 -14.44
CA PRO A 245 -32.19 30.93 -13.15
C PRO A 245 -32.54 32.42 -13.24
N LYS A 246 -31.95 33.14 -14.20
CA LYS A 246 -32.17 34.57 -14.44
C LYS A 246 -33.46 34.88 -15.21
N GLU A 247 -33.99 33.89 -15.93
CA GLU A 247 -35.21 34.01 -16.73
C GLU A 247 -36.47 33.74 -15.90
N TRP A 248 -36.30 32.99 -14.80
CA TRP A 248 -37.29 32.95 -13.74
C TRP A 248 -37.29 34.29 -13.02
N GLY A 249 -38.38 35.05 -13.16
CA GLY A 249 -38.57 36.30 -12.41
C GLY A 249 -38.59 36.07 -10.89
N ALA A 250 -39.10 37.06 -10.13
CA ALA A 250 -39.00 37.07 -8.66
C ALA A 250 -39.55 35.81 -7.94
N ASN A 251 -40.45 35.03 -8.55
CA ASN A 251 -41.07 33.85 -7.96
C ASN A 251 -40.97 32.62 -8.90
N GLY A 252 -39.80 31.99 -8.97
CA GLY A 252 -39.61 30.71 -9.67
C GLY A 252 -40.21 29.52 -8.89
N PRO A 253 -40.59 28.40 -9.56
CA PRO A 253 -41.18 27.21 -8.93
C PRO A 253 -40.14 26.30 -8.25
N PHE A 254 -39.02 26.87 -7.81
CA PHE A 254 -37.89 26.15 -7.23
C PHE A 254 -37.39 26.86 -5.98
N LYS A 255 -36.88 26.07 -5.05
CA LYS A 255 -36.24 26.52 -3.83
C LYS A 255 -34.81 26.98 -4.09
N LYS A 256 -34.08 26.21 -4.89
CA LYS A 256 -32.65 26.42 -5.13
C LYS A 256 -32.25 25.97 -6.53
N PHE A 257 -31.37 26.75 -7.15
CA PHE A 257 -30.63 26.35 -8.35
C PHE A 257 -29.45 25.46 -7.95
N ILE A 258 -29.33 24.29 -8.58
CA ILE A 258 -28.25 23.33 -8.32
C ILE A 258 -27.11 23.57 -9.30
N SER A 259 -27.36 23.34 -10.59
CA SER A 259 -26.32 23.45 -11.62
C SER A 259 -26.88 23.51 -13.04
N ALA A 260 -26.08 24.03 -13.96
CA ALA A 260 -26.34 23.92 -15.39
C ALA A 260 -25.74 22.61 -15.89
N VAL A 261 -26.51 21.86 -16.68
CA VAL A 261 -26.16 20.51 -17.10
C VAL A 261 -26.40 20.33 -18.59
N GLN A 262 -25.56 19.52 -19.24
CA GLN A 262 -25.67 19.20 -20.66
C GLN A 262 -25.82 17.68 -20.84
N LEU A 263 -26.74 17.27 -21.70
CA LEU A 263 -26.89 15.86 -22.08
C LEU A 263 -25.83 15.49 -23.11
N LEU A 264 -25.05 14.46 -22.82
CA LEU A 264 -24.00 13.94 -23.70
C LEU A 264 -24.50 12.76 -24.55
N ALA A 265 -23.73 12.39 -25.57
CA ALA A 265 -24.13 11.39 -26.57
C ALA A 265 -24.34 9.97 -26.00
N ASP A 266 -23.67 9.65 -24.89
CA ASP A 266 -23.83 8.41 -24.13
C ASP A 266 -25.01 8.44 -23.14
N HIS A 267 -25.92 9.42 -23.28
CA HIS A 267 -27.11 9.61 -22.44
C HIS A 267 -26.82 9.88 -20.96
N THR A 268 -25.62 10.36 -20.65
CA THR A 268 -25.29 10.84 -19.30
C THR A 268 -25.20 12.36 -19.28
N TRP A 269 -25.26 12.91 -18.07
CA TRP A 269 -25.32 14.34 -17.84
C TRP A 269 -24.00 14.85 -17.29
N LYS A 270 -23.55 15.99 -17.81
CA LYS A 270 -22.35 16.69 -17.34
C LYS A 270 -22.71 18.09 -16.87
N GLU A 271 -22.14 18.48 -15.74
CA GLU A 271 -22.21 19.85 -15.22
C GLU A 271 -21.33 20.81 -16.04
N LEU A 272 -21.83 22.01 -16.30
CA LEU A 272 -21.17 23.07 -17.09
C LEU A 272 -20.45 24.09 -16.20
#